data_AF-A0A920WAW9-F1
#
_entry.id   AF-A0A920WAW9-F1
#
_cell.length_a   1.000
_cell.length_b   1.000
_cell.length_c   1.000
_cell.angle_alpha   90.00
_cell.angle_beta   90.00
_cell.angle_gamma   90.00
#
_symmetry.space_group_name_H-M   'P 1'
#
loop_
_entity.id
_entity.type
_entity.pdbx_description
1 polymer ?
#
loop_
_entity_poly.entity_id
_entity_poly.type
_entity_poly.pdbx_seq_one_letter_code
_entity_poly.pdbx_strand_id
1 'polypeptide(L)' 'MYYEVEVVSDGNSPMDLNRIFSLLSEPEPVTQIVTSDLMGEENWCDVVGWSESGQCQAYAVEAEDSGEGVILLVYGGPGG' A
#
# COMPACT_ATOMS: atom_id res chain seq x y z
N MET A 1 -0.16 -14.03 -8.09
CA MET A 1 -0.35 -14.35 -6.65
C MET A 1 -1.49 -13.45 -6.15
N TYR A 2 -2.31 -13.84 -5.17
CA TYR A 2 -3.34 -12.95 -4.64
C TYR A 2 -2.90 -12.35 -3.31
N TYR A 3 -3.23 -11.08 -3.10
CA TYR A 3 -2.96 -10.36 -1.85
C TYR A 3 -4.27 -9.79 -1.31
N GLU A 4 -4.63 -10.17 -0.09
CA GLU A 4 -5.84 -9.69 0.58
C GLU A 4 -5.48 -8.49 1.48
N VAL A 5 -6.28 -7.44 1.37
CA VAL A 5 -6.21 -6.26 2.23
C VAL A 5 -7.52 -6.15 2.98
N GLU A 6 -7.43 -6.19 4.31
CA GLU A 6 -8.51 -5.94 5.24
C GLU A 6 -8.19 -4.68 6.05
N VAL A 7 -9.04 -3.68 5.94
CA VAL A 7 -8.98 -2.44 6.70
C VAL A 7 -10.22 -2.38 7.57
N VAL A 8 -10.03 -2.12 8.86
CA VAL A 8 -11.10 -1.91 9.83
C VAL A 8 -11.23 -0.41 10.10
N SER A 9 -12.47 0.07 10.19
CA SER A 9 -12.78 1.45 10.59
C SER A 9 -12.47 1.66 12.07
N ASP A 10 -11.27 2.14 12.35
CA ASP A 10 -10.83 2.54 13.69
C ASP A 10 -9.80 3.67 13.56
N GLY A 11 -9.12 4.07 14.63
CA GLY A 11 -8.27 5.28 14.70
C GLY A 11 -7.33 5.58 13.52
N ASN A 12 -6.94 4.59 12.70
CA ASN A 12 -6.08 4.77 11.53
C ASN A 12 -6.82 4.82 10.17
N SER A 13 -8.12 4.50 10.10
CA SER A 13 -8.91 4.52 8.86
C SER A 13 -10.36 4.94 9.13
N PRO A 14 -10.93 5.86 8.33
CA PRO A 14 -12.33 6.27 8.50
C PRO A 14 -13.34 5.24 7.97
N MET A 15 -12.89 4.12 7.37
CA MET A 15 -13.77 3.16 6.69
C MET A 15 -13.27 1.72 6.77
N ASP A 16 -14.22 0.78 6.70
CA ASP A 16 -13.95 -0.63 6.47
C ASP A 16 -13.75 -0.90 4.98
N LEU A 17 -12.75 -1.71 4.65
CA LEU A 17 -12.47 -2.13 3.27
C LEU A 17 -11.94 -3.56 3.29
N ASN A 18 -12.53 -4.44 2.49
CA ASN A 18 -11.94 -5.74 2.17
C ASN A 18 -11.78 -5.82 0.65
N ARG A 19 -10.54 -6.03 0.19
CA ARG A 19 -10.16 -6.09 -1.23
C ARG A 19 -9.15 -7.20 -1.44
N ILE A 20 -9.22 -7.84 -2.59
CA ILE A 20 -8.24 -8.84 -3.03
C ILE A 20 -7.62 -8.36 -4.34
N PHE A 21 -6.30 -8.29 -4.36
CA PHE A 21 -5.51 -7.84 -5.50
C PHE A 21 -4.80 -9.00 -6.18
N SER A 22 -4.72 -8.96 -7.51
CA SER A 22 -3.94 -9.92 -8.30
C SER A 22 -2.55 -9.35 -8.54
N LEU A 23 -1.53 -9.86 -7.84
CA LEU A 23 -0.15 -9.43 -8.03
C LEU A 23 0.38 -9.87 -9.40
N LEU A 24 0.97 -8.92 -10.13
CA LEU A 24 1.50 -9.09 -11.48
C LEU A 24 3.01 -9.40 -11.48
N SER A 25 3.70 -9.08 -10.39
CA SER A 25 5.13 -9.32 -10.19
C SER A 25 5.44 -9.79 -8.76
N GLU A 26 6.73 -10.03 -8.47
CA GLU A 26 7.19 -10.22 -7.10
C GLU A 26 7.30 -8.86 -6.39
N PRO A 27 6.91 -8.76 -5.11
CA PRO A 27 7.07 -7.52 -4.34
C PRO A 27 8.53 -7.15 -4.11
N GLU A 28 8.85 -5.87 -4.30
CA GLU A 28 10.19 -5.33 -4.09
C GLU A 28 10.24 -4.40 -2.87
N PRO A 29 11.31 -4.44 -2.06
CA PRO A 29 11.45 -3.52 -0.94
C PRO A 29 11.57 -2.08 -1.43
N VAL A 30 10.80 -1.17 -0.83
CA VAL A 30 10.77 0.25 -1.19
C VAL A 30 11.07 1.13 0.02
N THR A 31 11.73 2.25 -0.22
CA THR A 31 12.00 3.27 0.82
C THR A 31 11.39 4.62 0.48
N GLN A 32 11.12 4.88 -0.81
CA GLN A 32 10.54 6.13 -1.28
C GLN A 32 9.60 5.90 -2.47
N ILE A 33 8.55 6.71 -2.55
CA ILE A 33 7.63 6.78 -3.69
C ILE A 33 7.52 8.22 -4.18
N VAL A 34 7.13 8.39 -5.45
CA VAL A 34 6.68 9.69 -5.96
C VAL A 34 5.16 9.71 -5.89
N THR A 35 4.60 10.73 -5.25
CA THR A 35 3.16 10.99 -5.24
C THR A 35 2.88 12.49 -5.30
N SER A 36 1.67 12.85 -5.71
CA SER A 36 1.23 14.23 -5.74
C SER A 36 0.76 14.69 -4.37
N ASP A 37 1.11 15.91 -3.98
CA ASP A 37 0.54 16.56 -2.81
C ASP A 37 -0.89 17.09 -3.08
N LEU A 38 -1.47 17.78 -2.10
CA LEU A 38 -2.80 18.38 -2.22
C LEU A 38 -2.89 19.49 -3.28
N MET A 39 -1.76 20.01 -3.75
CA MET A 39 -1.66 21.02 -4.81
C MET A 39 -1.39 20.39 -6.19
N GLY A 40 -1.17 19.08 -6.24
CA GLY A 40 -0.86 18.34 -7.46
C GLY A 40 0.63 18.33 -7.83
N GLU A 41 1.52 18.79 -6.94
CA GLU A 41 2.96 18.77 -7.18
C GLU A 41 3.55 17.39 -6.83
N GLU A 42 4.34 16.83 -7.74
CA GLU A 42 5.01 15.55 -7.53
C GLU A 42 6.16 15.71 -6.52
N ASN A 43 6.11 14.91 -5.45
CA ASN A 43 7.08 14.92 -4.38
C ASN A 43 7.57 13.50 -4.09
N TRP A 44 8.86 13.39 -3.75
CA TRP A 44 9.41 12.17 -3.17
C TRP A 44 9.01 12.09 -1.70
N CYS A 45 8.42 10.96 -1.31
CA CYS A 45 7.98 10.69 0.06
C CYS A 45 8.65 9.43 0.59
N ASP A 46 9.18 9.49 1.82
CA ASP A 46 9.65 8.30 2.52
C ASP A 46 8.48 7.40 2.90
N VAL A 47 8.65 6.09 2.72
CA VAL A 47 7.64 5.08 3.04
C VAL A 47 8.22 4.04 3.98
N VAL A 48 7.46 3.72 5.02
CA VAL A 48 7.76 2.66 5.99
C VAL A 48 6.52 1.82 6.22
N GLY A 49 6.72 0.54 6.46
CA GLY A 49 5.66 -0.35 6.93
C GLY A 49 5.42 -0.17 8.43
N TRP A 50 4.31 -0.69 8.92
CA TRP A 50 3.95 -0.70 10.33
C TRP A 50 3.47 -2.06 10.81
N SER A 51 3.95 -2.48 11.98
CA SER A 51 3.51 -3.69 12.69
C SER A 51 3.38 -3.41 14.19
N GLU A 52 2.91 -4.41 14.95
CA GLU A 52 2.84 -4.32 16.42
C GLU A 52 4.21 -4.05 17.07
N SER A 53 5.31 -4.42 16.41
CA SER A 53 6.68 -4.15 16.89
C SER A 53 7.21 -2.77 16.47
N GLY A 54 6.43 -1.96 15.75
CA GLY A 54 6.80 -0.65 15.23
C GLY A 54 7.06 -0.64 13.72
N GLN A 55 7.93 0.26 13.27
CA GLN A 55 8.27 0.40 11.85
C GLN A 55 8.91 -0.86 11.27
N CYS A 56 8.56 -1.19 10.03
CA CYS A 56 9.16 -2.30 9.29
C CYS A 56 9.35 -1.96 7.81
N GLN A 57 9.94 -2.90 7.05
CA GLN A 57 10.19 -2.73 5.62
C GLN A 57 8.88 -2.62 4.84
N ALA A 58 8.74 -1.56 4.04
CA ALA A 58 7.67 -1.44 3.05
C ALA A 58 8.06 -2.17 1.75
N TYR A 59 7.06 -2.61 1.01
CA TYR A 59 7.17 -3.26 -0.29
C TYR A 59 6.24 -2.57 -1.28
N ALA A 60 6.62 -2.59 -2.55
CA ALA A 60 5.79 -2.17 -3.67
C ALA A 60 5.67 -3.30 -4.70
N VAL A 61 4.50 -3.45 -5.29
CA VAL A 61 4.24 -4.47 -6.31
C VAL A 61 3.16 -3.98 -7.27
N GLU A 62 3.29 -4.29 -8.55
CA GLU A 62 2.21 -4.06 -9.50
C GLU A 62 1.10 -5.09 -9.26
N ALA A 63 -0.14 -4.62 -9.23
CA ALA A 63 -1.30 -5.46 -9.02
C ALA A 63 -2.48 -5.03 -9.90
N GLU A 64 -3.38 -5.95 -10.19
CA GLU A 64 -4.64 -5.67 -10.88
C GLU A 64 -5.78 -5.58 -9.86
N ASP A 65 -6.56 -4.50 -9.92
CA ASP A 65 -7.83 -4.35 -9.20
C ASP A 65 -8.98 -4.35 -10.21
N SER A 66 -10.01 -5.16 -9.94
CA SER A 66 -11.18 -5.32 -10.80
C SER A 66 -12.01 -4.03 -10.82
N GLY A 67 -11.65 -3.09 -11.68
CA GLY A 67 -12.32 -1.80 -11.84
C GLY A 67 -11.36 -0.65 -12.18
N GLU A 68 -10.13 -0.72 -11.68
CA GLU A 68 -9.13 0.37 -11.80
C GLU A 68 -7.97 0.00 -12.73
N GLY A 69 -7.88 -1.27 -13.17
CA GLY A 69 -6.81 -1.75 -14.02
C GLY A 69 -5.55 -2.06 -13.22
N VAL A 70 -4.38 -1.68 -13.75
CA VAL A 70 -3.08 -1.91 -13.09
C VAL A 70 -2.79 -0.78 -12.12
N ILE A 71 -2.54 -1.14 -10.87
CA ILE A 71 -2.18 -0.25 -9.76
C ILE A 71 -0.81 -0.61 -9.20
N LEU A 72 -0.21 0.33 -8.47
CA LEU A 72 0.94 0.06 -7.60
C LEU A 72 0.44 -0.13 -6.17
N LEU A 73 0.52 -1.36 -5.65
CA LEU A 73 0.18 -1.67 -4.27
C LEU A 73 1.43 -1.47 -3.40
N VAL A 74 1.34 -0.58 -2.42
CA VAL A 74 2.39 -0.33 -1.42
C VAL A 74 1.87 -0.76 -0.06
N TYR A 75 2.64 -1.61 0.64
CA TYR A 75 2.26 -2.19 1.94
C TYR A 75 3.50 -2.52 2.77
N GLY A 76 3.35 -2.74 4.07
CA GLY A 76 4.45 -3.16 4.94
C GLY A 76 4.01 -3.54 6.35
N GLY A 77 4.02 -4.83 6.66
CA GLY A 77 3.58 -5.34 7.96
C GLY A 77 2.06 -5.50 8.06
N PRO A 78 1.54 -6.02 9.19
CA PRO A 78 0.10 -6.24 9.34
C PRO A 78 -0.71 -4.97 9.64
N GLY A 79 -0.04 -3.88 10.00
CA GLY A 79 -0.66 -2.62 10.40
C GLY A 79 -0.42 -1.47 9.42
N GLY A 80 0.16 -1.76 8.25
CA GLY A 80 0.47 -0.80 7.19
C GLY A 80 0.69 -1.50 5.86
#